data_AF-A0A3C1S3N2-F1
#
_entry.id   AF-A0A3C1S3N2-F1
#
_cell.length_a   1.000
_cell.length_b   1.000
_cell.length_c   1.000
_cell.angle_alpha   90.00
_cell.angle_beta   90.00
_cell.angle_gamma   90.00
#
_symmetry.space_group_name_H-M   'P 1'
#
loop_
_entity.id
_entity.type
_entity.pdbx_description
1 polymer ?
#
loop_
_entity_poly.entity_id
_entity_poly.type
_entity_poly.pdbx_seq_one_letter_code
_entity_poly.pdbx_strand_id
1 'polypeptide(L)'
;MNLLLSLFLVFIPVFKKTPGYVIDYHNANTKDKEEAFINRYLSFEEISIKGYVISLQMKQAKYKFFPWQKLAVFNKGKKKLEDLINKNPDNSDLRYLRLVIQENTPVLLNYRSSIKLDKKFLQKKMKMIDDSDYLDTYIKKNTSL
;
A
#
# COMPACT_ATOMS: atom_id res chain seq x y z
N MET A 1 51.54 -25.35 10.91
CA MET A 1 50.64 -24.47 11.69
C MET A 1 49.62 -23.90 10.72
N ASN A 2 48.49 -24.59 10.56
CA ASN A 2 47.47 -24.22 9.58
C ASN A 2 46.50 -23.22 10.22
N LEU A 3 46.69 -21.94 9.93
CA LEU A 3 45.69 -20.91 10.23
C LEU A 3 44.53 -21.07 9.23
N LEU A 4 43.49 -21.81 9.64
CA LEU A 4 42.20 -21.76 8.96
C LEU A 4 41.56 -20.41 9.29
N LEU A 5 41.66 -19.45 8.36
CA LEU A 5 40.83 -18.25 8.36
C LEU A 5 39.37 -18.70 8.18
N SER A 6 38.60 -18.76 9.28
CA SER A 6 37.15 -18.85 9.19
C SER A 6 36.62 -17.51 8.69
N LEU A 7 36.28 -17.45 7.40
CA LEU A 7 35.54 -16.33 6.83
C LEU A 7 34.13 -16.34 7.44
N PHE A 8 33.94 -15.62 8.55
CA PHE A 8 32.60 -15.28 9.01
C PHE A 8 31.99 -14.33 7.98
N LEU A 9 31.16 -14.87 7.08
CA LEU A 9 30.25 -14.08 6.27
C LEU A 9 29.28 -13.37 7.23
N VAL A 10 29.62 -12.13 7.59
CA VAL A 10 28.69 -11.25 8.29
C VAL A 10 27.53 -11.01 7.34
N PHE A 11 26.37 -11.61 7.64
CA PHE A 11 25.12 -11.34 6.96
C PHE A 11 24.69 -9.92 7.32
N ILE A 12 25.14 -8.93 6.56
CA ILE A 12 24.66 -7.56 6.69
C ILE A 12 23.22 -7.57 6.17
N PRO A 13 22.20 -7.32 7.00
CA PRO A 13 20.83 -7.23 6.50
C PRO A 13 20.79 -6.06 5.50
N VAL A 14 20.55 -6.40 4.23
CA VAL A 14 20.38 -5.41 3.17
C VAL A 14 19.02 -4.77 3.38
N PHE A 15 18.96 -3.66 4.12
CA PHE A 15 17.76 -2.83 4.18
C PHE A 15 17.47 -2.32 2.77
N LYS A 16 16.44 -2.87 2.12
CA LYS A 16 16.04 -2.41 0.79
C LYS A 16 15.55 -0.97 0.88
N LYS A 17 16.09 -0.13 -0.01
CA LYS A 17 15.68 1.27 -0.15
C LYS A 17 14.20 1.35 -0.51
N THR A 18 13.45 2.20 0.19
CA THR A 18 12.04 2.46 -0.12
C THR A 18 11.87 2.93 -1.57
N PRO A 19 10.95 2.33 -2.35
CA PRO A 19 10.68 2.77 -3.71
C PRO A 19 10.17 4.23 -3.76
N GLY A 20 10.55 4.96 -4.81
CA GLY A 20 10.19 6.38 -4.96
C GLY A 20 8.68 6.64 -4.94
N TYR A 21 7.87 5.79 -5.59
CA TYR A 21 6.42 5.92 -5.60
C TYR A 21 5.79 5.75 -4.20
N VAL A 22 6.40 4.97 -3.30
CA VAL A 22 5.90 4.82 -1.93
C VAL A 22 6.14 6.12 -1.17
N ILE A 23 7.35 6.69 -1.30
CA ILE A 23 7.71 7.98 -0.69
C ILE A 23 6.78 9.08 -1.21
N ASP A 24 6.62 9.18 -2.54
CA ASP A 24 5.79 10.18 -3.19
C ASP A 24 4.32 10.08 -2.75
N TYR A 25 3.77 8.85 -2.67
CA TYR A 25 2.41 8.61 -2.20
C TYR A 25 2.19 9.12 -0.77
N HIS A 26 3.13 8.83 0.13
CA HIS A 26 3.02 9.27 1.53
C HIS A 26 3.21 10.78 1.71
N ASN A 27 3.86 11.44 0.74
CA ASN A 27 3.98 12.89 0.68
C ASN A 27 2.78 13.59 -0.01
N ALA A 28 1.87 12.84 -0.65
CA ALA A 28 0.68 13.35 -1.33
C ALA A 28 -0.44 13.73 -0.34
N ASN A 29 -0.22 14.81 0.40
CA ASN A 29 -1.09 15.30 1.47
C ASN A 29 -2.04 16.45 1.08
N THR A 30 -1.93 16.97 -0.14
CA THR A 30 -2.82 17.98 -0.72
C THR A 30 -3.44 17.49 -2.02
N LYS A 31 -4.54 18.11 -2.45
CA LYS A 31 -5.22 17.75 -3.72
C LYS A 31 -4.24 17.79 -4.90
N ASP A 32 -3.47 18.85 -5.01
CA ASP A 32 -2.52 19.04 -6.12
C ASP A 32 -1.40 18.00 -6.12
N LYS A 33 -0.90 17.61 -4.93
CA LYS A 33 0.12 16.56 -4.83
C LYS A 33 -0.46 15.17 -5.14
N GLU A 34 -1.72 14.93 -4.79
CA GLU A 34 -2.40 13.69 -5.17
C GLU A 34 -2.59 13.62 -6.69
N GLU A 35 -3.01 14.71 -7.32
CA GLU A 35 -3.13 14.79 -8.78
C GLU A 35 -1.76 14.65 -9.46
N ALA A 36 -0.71 15.28 -8.92
CA ALA A 36 0.66 15.14 -9.43
C ALA A 36 1.15 13.69 -9.35
N PHE A 37 0.88 13.00 -8.23
CA PHE A 37 1.19 11.57 -8.11
C PHE A 37 0.45 10.75 -9.16
N ILE A 38 -0.87 10.94 -9.27
CA ILE A 38 -1.70 10.19 -10.21
C ILE A 38 -1.18 10.40 -11.63
N ASN A 39 -0.97 11.64 -12.06
CA ASN A 39 -0.50 11.95 -13.41
C ASN A 39 0.88 11.36 -13.70
N ARG A 40 1.78 11.36 -12.71
CA ARG A 40 3.12 10.79 -12.84
C ARG A 40 3.09 9.27 -13.02
N TYR A 41 2.22 8.57 -12.30
CA TYR A 41 2.28 7.12 -12.17
C TYR A 41 1.14 6.37 -12.89
N LEU A 42 0.20 7.07 -13.54
CA LEU A 42 -0.98 6.46 -14.16
C LEU A 42 -0.68 5.44 -15.25
N SER A 43 0.38 5.64 -16.02
CA SER A 43 0.78 4.78 -17.15
C SER A 43 1.70 3.63 -16.76
N PHE A 44 2.05 3.50 -15.49
CA PHE A 44 2.95 2.46 -15.00
C PHE A 44 2.20 1.14 -14.87
N GLU A 45 2.84 0.05 -15.31
CA GLU A 45 2.20 -1.26 -15.41
C GLU A 45 2.38 -2.11 -14.15
N GLU A 46 3.31 -1.72 -13.28
CA GLU A 46 3.64 -2.36 -12.03
C GLU A 46 2.42 -2.42 -11.10
N ILE A 47 2.14 -3.62 -10.59
CA ILE A 47 0.94 -3.93 -9.80
C ILE A 47 0.85 -3.03 -8.56
N SER A 48 1.95 -2.88 -7.82
CA SER A 48 1.99 -2.03 -6.63
C SER A 48 1.66 -0.57 -6.99
N ILE A 49 2.27 -0.03 -8.05
CA ILE A 49 2.04 1.36 -8.50
C ILE A 49 0.58 1.57 -8.89
N LYS A 50 -0.03 0.65 -9.64
CA LYS A 50 -1.47 0.68 -9.95
C LYS A 50 -2.31 0.75 -8.69
N GLY A 51 -1.97 -0.02 -7.66
CA GLY A 51 -2.63 0.04 -6.36
C GLY A 51 -2.57 1.44 -5.73
N TYR A 52 -1.38 2.03 -5.67
CA TYR A 52 -1.18 3.37 -5.11
C TYR A 52 -1.94 4.45 -5.89
N VAL A 53 -1.95 4.36 -7.22
CA VAL A 53 -2.75 5.25 -8.09
C VAL A 53 -4.25 5.12 -7.79
N ILE A 54 -4.77 3.89 -7.70
CA ILE A 54 -6.18 3.64 -7.37
C ILE A 54 -6.51 4.21 -5.99
N SER A 55 -5.64 4.03 -5.00
CA SER A 55 -5.84 4.57 -3.64
C SER A 55 -6.01 6.09 -3.64
N LEU A 56 -5.14 6.83 -4.35
CA LEU A 56 -5.30 8.28 -4.45
C LEU A 56 -6.52 8.68 -5.27
N GLN A 57 -6.85 7.94 -6.35
CA GLN A 57 -8.11 8.15 -7.07
C GLN A 57 -9.35 7.96 -6.17
N MET A 58 -9.31 7.03 -5.22
CA MET A 58 -10.36 6.88 -4.21
C MET A 58 -10.39 8.07 -3.25
N LYS A 59 -9.23 8.52 -2.77
CA LYS A 59 -9.08 9.66 -1.87
C LYS A 59 -9.67 10.95 -2.46
N GLN A 60 -9.62 11.10 -3.78
CA GLN A 60 -10.23 12.23 -4.51
C GLN A 60 -11.74 12.35 -4.30
N ALA A 61 -12.43 11.33 -3.77
CA ALA A 61 -13.81 11.44 -3.31
C ALA A 61 -13.99 12.57 -2.28
N LYS A 62 -12.97 12.85 -1.46
CA LYS A 62 -13.00 13.95 -0.47
C LYS A 62 -13.30 15.31 -1.09
N TYR A 63 -12.91 15.54 -2.34
CA TYR A 63 -13.06 16.81 -3.04
C TYR A 63 -14.35 16.94 -3.85
N LYS A 64 -15.22 15.92 -3.87
CA LYS A 64 -16.53 16.02 -4.52
C LYS A 64 -17.50 16.76 -3.60
N PHE A 65 -18.34 17.61 -4.17
CA PHE A 65 -19.33 18.37 -3.41
C PHE A 65 -20.48 17.47 -2.96
N PHE A 66 -21.05 16.70 -3.90
CA PHE A 66 -22.26 15.92 -3.64
C PHE A 66 -21.99 14.50 -3.13
N PRO A 67 -22.76 13.99 -2.15
CA PRO A 67 -22.57 12.65 -1.58
C PRO A 67 -22.60 11.51 -2.62
N TRP A 68 -23.48 11.57 -3.61
CA TRP A 68 -23.56 10.55 -4.66
C TRP A 68 -22.30 10.51 -5.54
N GLN A 69 -21.65 11.66 -5.77
CA GLN A 69 -20.37 11.70 -6.49
C GLN A 69 -19.25 11.08 -5.65
N LYS A 70 -19.21 11.35 -4.33
CA LYS A 70 -18.26 10.71 -3.41
C LYS A 70 -18.42 9.19 -3.46
N LEU A 71 -19.66 8.72 -3.37
CA LEU A 71 -20.01 7.30 -3.42
C LEU A 71 -19.63 6.67 -4.77
N ALA A 72 -19.89 7.36 -5.88
CA ALA A 72 -19.52 6.87 -7.22
C ALA A 72 -18.00 6.73 -7.38
N VAL A 73 -17.23 7.73 -6.94
CA VAL A 73 -15.75 7.68 -6.95
C VAL A 73 -15.24 6.53 -6.09
N PHE A 74 -15.78 6.41 -4.86
CA PHE A 74 -15.41 5.35 -3.93
C PHE A 74 -15.71 3.96 -4.50
N ASN A 75 -16.92 3.71 -4.99
CA ASN A 75 -17.32 2.41 -5.53
C ASN A 75 -16.51 2.03 -6.78
N LYS A 76 -16.21 3.00 -7.66
CA LYS A 76 -15.34 2.77 -8.82
C LYS A 76 -13.94 2.33 -8.39
N GLY A 77 -13.35 3.02 -7.43
CA GLY A 77 -12.02 2.67 -6.93
C GLY A 77 -12.00 1.37 -6.13
N LYS A 78 -13.01 1.13 -5.29
CA LYS A 78 -13.21 -0.14 -4.56
C LYS A 78 -13.22 -1.32 -5.52
N LYS A 79 -14.02 -1.25 -6.59
CA LYS A 79 -14.06 -2.31 -7.61
C LYS A 79 -12.67 -2.54 -8.23
N LYS A 80 -12.01 -1.47 -8.69
CA LYS A 80 -10.67 -1.58 -9.30
C LYS A 80 -9.62 -2.18 -8.35
N LEU A 81 -9.62 -1.76 -7.08
CA LEU A 81 -8.66 -2.22 -6.08
C LEU A 81 -8.90 -3.70 -5.74
N GLU A 82 -10.16 -4.09 -5.52
CA GLU A 82 -10.51 -5.49 -5.25
C GLU A 82 -10.18 -6.38 -6.45
N ASP A 83 -10.48 -5.95 -7.68
CA ASP A 83 -10.13 -6.70 -8.89
C ASP A 83 -8.60 -6.89 -9.01
N LEU A 84 -7.81 -5.87 -8.66
CA LEU A 84 -6.35 -5.93 -8.68
C LEU A 84 -5.80 -6.85 -7.58
N ILE A 85 -6.39 -6.83 -6.37
CA ILE A 85 -6.02 -7.70 -5.25
C ILE A 85 -6.38 -9.16 -5.56
N ASN A 86 -7.55 -9.41 -6.12
CA ASN A 86 -7.99 -10.78 -6.44
C ASN A 86 -7.05 -11.45 -7.44
N LYS A 87 -6.46 -10.68 -8.37
CA LYS A 87 -5.46 -11.16 -9.33
C LYS A 87 -4.05 -11.28 -8.72
N ASN A 88 -3.78 -10.54 -7.65
CA ASN A 88 -2.44 -10.44 -7.04
C ASN A 88 -2.53 -10.56 -5.50
N PRO A 89 -3.04 -11.68 -4.97
CA PRO A 89 -3.43 -11.79 -3.55
C PRO A 89 -2.24 -11.68 -2.59
N ASP A 90 -1.03 -11.99 -3.05
CA ASP A 90 0.20 -12.00 -2.25
C ASP A 90 1.01 -10.70 -2.33
N ASN A 91 0.51 -9.66 -3.01
CA ASN A 91 1.20 -8.38 -3.09
C ASN A 91 1.01 -7.55 -1.80
N SER A 92 2.10 -7.32 -1.05
CA SER A 92 2.09 -6.60 0.23
C SER A 92 1.54 -5.18 0.13
N ASP A 93 1.92 -4.41 -0.89
CA ASP A 93 1.43 -3.03 -1.06
C ASP A 93 -0.09 -2.98 -1.23
N LEU A 94 -0.68 -3.89 -2.01
CA LEU A 94 -2.12 -3.91 -2.23
C LEU A 94 -2.90 -4.24 -0.95
N ARG A 95 -2.41 -5.20 -0.15
CA ARG A 95 -3.02 -5.57 1.14
C ARG A 95 -2.90 -4.42 2.14
N TYR A 96 -1.75 -3.75 2.16
CA TYR A 96 -1.52 -2.54 2.94
C TYR A 96 -2.50 -1.42 2.55
N LEU A 97 -2.60 -1.10 1.27
CA LEU A 97 -3.49 -0.06 0.76
C LEU A 97 -4.95 -0.35 1.09
N ARG A 98 -5.41 -1.60 0.90
CA ARG A 98 -6.77 -1.98 1.29
C ARG A 98 -6.98 -1.79 2.78
N LEU A 99 -6.07 -2.24 3.63
CA LEU A 99 -6.19 -2.07 5.07
C LEU A 99 -6.30 -0.59 5.47
N VAL A 100 -5.41 0.27 4.97
CA VAL A 100 -5.46 1.72 5.21
C VAL A 100 -6.82 2.29 4.81
N ILE A 101 -7.32 1.96 3.62
CA ILE A 101 -8.61 2.48 3.14
C ILE A 101 -9.75 1.96 4.01
N GLN A 102 -9.80 0.66 4.32
CA GLN A 102 -10.88 0.06 5.10
C GLN A 102 -10.96 0.63 6.52
N GLU A 103 -9.83 0.87 7.17
CA GLU A 103 -9.77 1.45 8.51
C GLU A 103 -10.26 2.91 8.53
N ASN A 104 -9.98 3.66 7.46
CA ASN A 104 -10.35 5.08 7.31
C ASN A 104 -11.70 5.32 6.62
N THR A 105 -12.41 4.26 6.19
CA THR A 105 -13.70 4.38 5.50
C THR A 105 -14.87 4.32 6.50
N PRO A 106 -15.88 5.21 6.44
CA PRO A 106 -17.06 5.15 7.31
C PRO A 106 -17.76 3.78 7.28
N VAL A 107 -18.25 3.32 8.44
CA VAL A 107 -18.90 2.00 8.61
C VAL A 107 -20.09 1.83 7.64
N LEU A 108 -20.84 2.89 7.37
CA LEU A 108 -22.00 2.88 6.46
C LEU A 108 -21.66 2.38 5.04
N LEU A 109 -20.41 2.55 4.58
CA LEU A 109 -19.98 2.10 3.25
C LEU A 109 -19.61 0.61 3.19
N ASN A 110 -19.70 -0.09 4.33
CA ASN A 110 -19.50 -1.53 4.46
C ASN A 110 -18.25 -2.06 3.71
N TYR A 111 -17.13 -1.36 3.86
CA TYR A 111 -15.85 -1.75 3.26
C TYR A 111 -14.86 -2.14 4.36
N ARG A 112 -15.17 -3.22 5.08
CA ARG A 112 -14.40 -3.64 6.28
C ARG A 112 -14.19 -5.15 6.41
N SER A 113 -14.73 -5.96 5.48
CA SER A 113 -14.70 -7.43 5.53
C SER A 113 -13.30 -8.04 5.56
N SER A 114 -12.32 -7.37 4.92
CA SER A 114 -10.96 -7.90 4.74
C SER A 114 -9.96 -7.45 5.82
N ILE A 115 -10.35 -6.59 6.77
CA ILE A 115 -9.43 -6.02 7.77
C ILE A 115 -8.66 -7.11 8.51
N LYS A 116 -9.36 -8.12 9.07
CA LYS A 116 -8.73 -9.21 9.82
C LYS A 116 -7.76 -10.02 8.96
N LEU A 117 -8.11 -10.25 7.69
CA LEU A 117 -7.30 -11.02 6.75
C LEU A 117 -6.03 -10.26 6.36
N ASP A 118 -6.15 -8.97 6.07
CA ASP A 118 -5.02 -8.12 5.68
C ASP A 118 -4.06 -7.91 6.84
N LYS A 119 -4.60 -7.69 8.05
CA LYS A 119 -3.78 -7.63 9.26
C LYS A 119 -2.95 -8.88 9.47
N LYS A 120 -3.57 -10.06 9.40
CA LYS A 120 -2.88 -11.34 9.57
C LYS A 120 -1.81 -11.55 8.49
N PHE A 121 -2.10 -11.19 7.24
CA PHE A 121 -1.16 -11.28 6.13
C PHE A 121 0.05 -10.37 6.37
N LEU A 122 -0.17 -9.08 6.66
CA LEU A 122 0.89 -8.10 6.83
C LEU A 122 1.75 -8.39 8.07
N GLN A 123 1.15 -8.81 9.19
CA GLN A 123 1.91 -9.26 10.36
C GLN A 123 2.82 -10.46 10.08
N LYS A 124 2.41 -11.36 9.18
CA LYS A 124 3.26 -12.47 8.75
C LYS A 124 4.41 -11.98 7.88
N LYS A 125 4.13 -11.05 6.95
CA LYS A 125 5.13 -10.44 6.07
C LYS A 125 6.21 -9.69 6.85
N MET A 126 5.81 -8.85 7.81
CA MET A 126 6.73 -8.09 8.70
C MET A 126 7.63 -8.96 9.62
N LYS A 127 7.41 -10.28 9.66
CA LYS A 127 8.25 -11.22 10.41
C LYS A 127 9.27 -11.93 9.52
N MET A 128 9.17 -11.75 8.21
CA MET A 128 10.05 -12.31 7.20
C MET A 128 10.98 -11.20 6.71
N ILE A 129 12.15 -11.57 6.20
CA ILE A 129 13.02 -10.66 5.45
C ILE A 129 12.66 -10.88 3.98
N ASP A 130 12.02 -9.91 3.35
CA ASP A 130 11.68 -9.96 1.93
C ASP A 130 11.72 -8.59 1.23
N ASP A 131 11.34 -8.58 -0.03
CA ASP A 131 11.42 -7.40 -0.88
C ASP A 131 10.49 -6.26 -0.44
N SER A 132 9.52 -6.55 0.43
CA SER A 132 8.54 -5.61 0.96
C SER A 132 8.89 -5.05 2.34
N ASP A 133 10.06 -5.35 2.90
CA ASP A 133 10.51 -4.85 4.22
C ASP A 133 10.49 -3.31 4.32
N TYR A 134 10.61 -2.60 3.19
CA TYR A 134 10.47 -1.14 3.15
C TYR A 134 9.10 -0.66 3.64
N LEU A 135 8.08 -1.52 3.59
CA LEU A 135 6.69 -1.21 3.89
C LEU A 135 6.38 -1.29 5.39
N ASP A 136 7.20 -2.01 6.16
CA ASP A 136 7.00 -2.25 7.60
C ASP A 136 6.78 -0.96 8.40
N THR A 137 7.58 0.07 8.11
CA THR A 137 7.46 1.38 8.77
C THR A 137 6.13 2.04 8.43
N TYR A 138 5.65 1.90 7.19
CA TYR A 138 4.39 2.48 6.75
C TYR A 138 3.17 1.69 7.26
N ILE A 139 3.29 0.37 7.42
CA ILE A 139 2.25 -0.47 8.03
C ILE A 139 2.02 -0.04 9.47
N LYS A 140 3.08 -0.01 10.30
CA LYS A 140 3.00 0.37 11.73
C LYS A 140 2.50 1.81 11.91
N LYS A 141 2.88 2.71 11.01
CA LYS A 141 2.53 4.14 11.13
C LYS A 141 1.09 4.46 10.72
N ASN A 142 0.55 3.76 9.73
CA ASN A 142 -0.69 4.18 9.05
C ASN A 142 -1.85 3.20 9.21
N THR A 143 -1.65 2.10 9.93
CA THR A 143 -2.68 1.10 10.21
C THR A 143 -2.73 0.80 11.69
N SER A 144 -3.77 0.12 12.13
CA SER A 144 -3.87 -0.34 13.53
C SER A 144 -3.13 -1.67 13.79
N LEU A 145 -1.98 -1.86 13.14
CA LEU A 145 -1.03 -2.95 13.36
C LEU A 145 0.20 -2.49 14.13
#